data_AF-A0A183F059-F1
#
_entry.id   AF-A0A183F059-F1
#
_cell.length_a   1.000
_cell.length_b   1.000
_cell.length_c   1.000
_cell.angle_alpha   90.00
_cell.angle_beta   90.00
_cell.angle_gamma   90.00
#
_symmetry.space_group_name_H-M   'P 1'
#
loop_
_entity.id
_entity.type
_entity.pdbx_description
1 polymer ?
#
loop_
_entity_poly.entity_id
_entity_poly.type
_entity_poly.pdbx_seq_one_letter_code
_entity_poly.pdbx_strand_id
1 'polypeptide(L)'
;MELQGKLPFAAAQIGSGFRNEISPRQGLIRVREFTMCEIEHFVDPNDKSHPKFGDVRDYELVLFSACNQMDGLPAQTISIGEAVEKVSFLF
;
A
#
# COMPACT_ATOMS: atom_id res chain seq x y z
N MET A 1 18.52 -4.02 -18.85
CA MET A 1 17.89 -5.13 -18.13
C MET A 1 16.63 -5.48 -18.91
N GLU A 2 16.66 -6.55 -19.72
CA GLU A 2 15.49 -6.98 -20.48
C GLU A 2 14.53 -7.70 -19.53
N LEU A 3 13.40 -7.06 -19.21
CA LEU A 3 12.25 -7.74 -18.64
C LEU A 3 11.67 -8.62 -19.74
N GLN A 4 11.79 -9.94 -19.60
CA GLN A 4 11.35 -10.94 -20.60
C GLN A 4 9.82 -11.04 -20.74
N GLY A 5 9.07 -9.95 -20.47
CA GLY A 5 7.61 -9.87 -20.58
C GLY A 5 6.83 -10.75 -19.59
N LYS A 6 7.49 -11.34 -18.59
CA LYS A 6 6.85 -12.21 -17.59
C LYS A 6 6.37 -11.40 -16.39
N LEU A 7 5.12 -11.64 -15.98
CA LEU A 7 4.55 -11.20 -14.72
C LEU A 7 4.70 -12.32 -13.67
N PRO A 8 4.79 -11.99 -12.37
CA PRO A 8 4.86 -10.64 -11.81
C PRO A 8 6.28 -10.05 -11.85
N PHE A 9 6.39 -8.72 -11.87
CA PHE A 9 7.65 -8.02 -11.64
C PHE A 9 7.40 -6.67 -10.97
N ALA A 10 8.42 -6.10 -10.32
CA ALA A 10 8.33 -4.76 -9.75
C ALA A 10 9.49 -3.87 -10.25
N ALA A 11 9.20 -2.59 -10.42
CA ALA A 11 10.19 -1.55 -10.63
C ALA A 11 10.10 -0.53 -9.49
N ALA A 12 11.20 0.14 -9.17
CA ALA A 12 11.22 1.16 -8.13
C ALA A 12 12.03 2.38 -8.58
N GLN A 13 11.64 3.56 -8.10
CA GLN A 13 12.35 4.81 -8.34
C GLN A 13 12.51 5.59 -7.03
N ILE A 14 13.70 6.17 -6.83
CA ILE A 14 13.99 7.11 -5.75
C ILE A 14 14.37 8.46 -6.38
N GLY A 15 13.69 9.54 -6.00
CA GLY A 15 13.95 10.86 -6.55
C GLY A 15 13.12 11.99 -5.93
N SER A 16 13.33 13.23 -6.37
CA SER A 16 12.54 14.39 -5.93
C SER A 16 11.14 14.38 -6.54
N GLY A 17 10.13 14.44 -5.69
CA GLY A 17 8.75 14.74 -6.04
C GLY A 17 8.45 16.21 -5.80
N PHE A 18 7.73 16.83 -6.74
CA PHE A 18 7.34 18.24 -6.67
C PHE A 18 5.83 18.38 -6.56
N ARG A 19 5.36 19.25 -5.65
CA ARG A 19 3.95 19.60 -5.49
C ARG A 19 3.81 21.10 -5.40
N ASN A 20 2.97 21.71 -6.25
CA ASN A 20 2.70 23.15 -6.20
C ASN A 20 1.74 23.50 -5.05
N GLU A 21 2.21 23.26 -3.82
CA GLU A 21 1.41 23.41 -2.62
C GLU A 21 1.07 24.88 -2.35
N ILE A 22 -0.22 25.15 -2.18
CA ILE A 22 -0.77 26.51 -2.03
C ILE A 22 -0.29 27.12 -0.70
N SER A 23 -0.32 26.34 0.38
CA SER A 23 0.13 26.79 1.71
C SER A 23 1.04 25.75 2.36
N PRO A 24 2.37 25.81 2.13
CA PRO A 24 3.32 24.92 2.78
C PRO A 24 3.46 25.33 4.26
N ARG A 25 2.80 24.58 5.15
CA ARG A 25 2.82 24.79 6.61
C ARG A 25 3.18 23.46 7.28
N GLN A 26 3.51 23.47 8.57
CA GLN A 26 3.84 22.26 9.34
C GLN A 26 5.18 21.58 8.96
N GLY A 27 6.14 22.37 8.47
CA GLY A 27 7.50 21.89 8.20
C GLY A 27 7.54 20.75 7.18
N LEU A 28 8.26 19.68 7.51
CA LEU A 28 8.48 18.55 6.60
C LEU A 28 7.21 17.77 6.22
N ILE A 29 6.13 17.92 6.96
CA ILE A 29 4.85 17.23 6.69
C ILE A 29 4.25 17.72 5.36
N ARG A 30 4.49 18.96 4.96
CA ARG A 30 3.87 19.57 3.76
C ARG A 30 4.81 20.59 3.10
N VAL A 31 5.54 20.11 2.10
CA VAL A 31 6.58 20.85 1.35
C VAL A 31 6.33 20.80 -0.16
N ARG A 32 7.06 21.64 -0.91
CA ARG A 32 6.95 21.72 -2.38
C ARG A 32 7.92 20.79 -3.12
N GLU A 33 8.96 20.33 -2.46
CA GLU A 33 9.92 19.34 -2.97
C GLU A 33 10.29 18.38 -1.83
N PHE A 34 10.28 17.08 -2.10
CA PHE A 34 10.69 16.05 -1.14
C PHE A 34 11.12 14.78 -1.85
N THR A 35 11.99 13.99 -1.23
CA THR A 35 12.41 12.69 -1.77
C THR A 35 11.29 11.66 -1.60
N MET A 36 10.97 10.94 -2.68
CA MET A 36 10.03 9.83 -2.70
C MET A 36 10.75 8.54 -3.09
N CYS A 37 10.23 7.42 -2.59
CA CYS A 37 10.57 6.08 -3.03
C CYS A 37 9.25 5.42 -3.46
N GLU A 38 9.11 5.16 -4.76
CA GLU A 38 7.90 4.61 -5.35
C GLU A 38 8.21 3.21 -5.89
N ILE A 39 7.24 2.29 -5.73
CA ILE A 39 7.31 0.92 -6.23
C ILE A 39 6.09 0.69 -7.13
N GLU A 40 6.35 0.32 -8.37
CA GLU A 40 5.36 -0.13 -9.34
C GLU A 40 5.40 -1.66 -9.39
N HIS A 41 4.40 -2.34 -8.84
CA HIS A 41 4.31 -3.80 -8.81
C HIS A 41 3.28 -4.29 -9.85
N PHE A 42 3.79 -4.89 -10.93
CA PHE A 42 3.00 -5.43 -12.03
C PHE A 42 2.68 -6.91 -11.77
N VAL A 43 1.39 -7.24 -11.77
CA VAL A 43 0.86 -8.60 -11.49
C VAL A 43 -0.14 -9.03 -12.55
N ASP A 44 -0.39 -10.34 -12.67
CA ASP A 44 -1.47 -10.85 -13.51
C ASP A 44 -2.83 -10.47 -12.87
N PRO A 45 -3.77 -9.85 -13.60
CA PRO A 45 -5.08 -9.53 -13.04
C PRO A 45 -5.88 -10.75 -12.57
N ASN A 46 -5.62 -11.95 -13.14
CA ASN A 46 -6.27 -13.21 -12.78
C ASN A 46 -5.57 -13.91 -11.60
N ASP A 47 -4.33 -13.54 -11.28
CA ASP A 47 -3.59 -14.06 -10.13
C ASP A 47 -2.91 -12.92 -9.36
N LYS A 48 -3.60 -12.45 -8.32
CA LYS A 48 -3.12 -11.41 -7.40
C LYS A 48 -2.47 -11.98 -6.14
N SER A 49 -2.21 -13.29 -6.10
CA SER A 49 -1.55 -13.90 -4.96
C SER A 49 -0.08 -13.45 -4.87
N HIS A 50 0.48 -13.46 -3.66
CA HIS A 50 1.89 -13.15 -3.46
C HIS A 50 2.58 -14.30 -2.73
N PRO A 51 3.64 -14.92 -3.29
CA PRO A 51 4.23 -16.15 -2.75
C PRO A 51 4.84 -15.96 -1.35
N LYS A 52 5.22 -14.73 -0.98
CA LYS A 52 5.77 -14.39 0.34
C LYS A 52 4.74 -13.87 1.34
N PHE A 53 3.44 -13.96 1.04
CA PHE A 53 2.41 -13.50 1.97
C PHE A 53 2.48 -14.23 3.32
N GLY A 54 2.87 -15.50 3.31
CA GLY A 54 3.08 -16.29 4.53
C GLY A 54 4.08 -15.66 5.51
N ASP A 55 5.08 -14.92 5.01
CA ASP A 55 6.11 -14.27 5.84
C ASP A 55 5.55 -13.10 6.67
N VAL A 56 4.39 -12.56 6.28
CA VAL A 56 3.80 -11.36 6.90
C VAL A 56 2.41 -11.57 7.50
N ARG A 57 1.78 -12.71 7.24
CA ARG A 57 0.38 -12.96 7.60
C ARG A 57 0.09 -12.77 9.11
N ASP A 58 1.05 -13.10 9.96
CA ASP A 58 0.85 -13.12 11.42
C ASP A 58 1.20 -11.76 12.09
N TYR A 59 1.57 -10.73 11.31
CA TYR A 59 1.78 -9.39 11.89
C TYR A 59 0.44 -8.74 12.27
N GLU A 60 0.39 -8.21 13.49
CA GLU A 60 -0.72 -7.41 14.00
C GLU A 60 -0.57 -5.95 13.56
N LEU A 61 -1.61 -5.41 12.92
CA LEU A 61 -1.66 -4.01 12.49
C LEU A 61 -2.93 -3.33 13.00
N VAL A 62 -2.83 -2.01 13.23
CA VAL A 62 -4.00 -1.15 13.43
C VAL A 62 -4.56 -0.77 12.06
N LEU A 63 -5.66 -1.40 11.67
CA LEU A 63 -6.32 -1.17 10.38
C LEU A 63 -7.61 -0.36 10.57
N PHE A 64 -7.84 0.62 9.69
CA PHE A 64 -9.02 1.47 9.74
C PHE A 64 -9.84 1.34 8.44
N SER A 65 -10.72 0.34 8.39
CA SER A 65 -11.52 0.02 7.20
C SER A 65 -12.43 1.18 6.79
N ALA A 66 -12.81 1.22 5.51
CA ALA A 66 -13.76 2.21 5.00
C ALA A 66 -15.13 2.12 5.72
N CYS A 67 -15.61 0.91 6.01
CA CYS A 67 -16.86 0.70 6.76
C CYS A 67 -16.77 1.34 8.15
N ASN A 68 -15.68 1.07 8.91
CA ASN A 68 -15.52 1.66 10.24
C ASN A 68 -15.45 3.19 10.18
N GLN A 69 -14.78 3.77 9.18
CA GLN A 69 -14.75 5.21 8.98
C GLN A 69 -16.15 5.81 8.74
N MET A 70 -16.96 5.17 7.91
CA MET A 70 -18.31 5.63 7.57
C MET A 70 -19.29 5.47 8.74
N ASP A 71 -19.13 4.40 9.53
CA ASP A 71 -20.00 4.08 10.65
C ASP A 71 -19.56 4.78 11.97
N GLY A 72 -18.48 5.57 11.93
CA GLY A 72 -17.93 6.25 13.11
C GLY A 72 -17.31 5.29 14.15
N LEU A 73 -16.97 4.08 13.72
CA LEU A 73 -16.32 3.06 14.55
C LEU A 73 -14.80 3.29 14.59
N PRO A 74 -14.11 2.82 15.64
CA PRO A 74 -12.65 2.98 15.73
C PRO A 74 -11.89 2.05 14.77
N ALA A 75 -10.61 2.35 14.57
CA ALA A 75 -9.65 1.41 13.98
C ALA A 75 -9.50 0.16 14.87
N GLN A 76 -9.16 -0.98 14.26
CA GLN A 76 -9.07 -2.26 14.93
C GLN A 76 -7.66 -2.84 14.79
N THR A 77 -7.14 -3.45 15.86
CA THR A 77 -5.96 -4.29 15.79
C THR A 77 -6.37 -5.67 15.29
N ILE A 78 -5.77 -6.12 14.20
CA ILE A 78 -6.05 -7.41 13.55
C ILE A 78 -4.80 -7.92 12.83
N SER A 79 -4.61 -9.23 12.77
CA SER A 79 -3.56 -9.82 11.95
C SER A 79 -3.79 -9.57 10.46
N ILE A 80 -2.72 -9.43 9.69
CA ILE A 80 -2.80 -9.26 8.24
C ILE A 80 -3.57 -10.44 7.59
N GLY A 81 -3.33 -11.67 8.05
CA GLY A 81 -3.99 -12.87 7.58
C GLY A 81 -5.51 -12.82 7.76
N GLU A 82 -5.97 -12.57 8.98
CA GLU A 82 -7.41 -12.44 9.28
C GLU A 82 -8.04 -11.28 8.49
N ALA A 83 -7.32 -10.18 8.30
CA ALA A 83 -7.81 -9.05 7.52
C ALA A 83 -8.03 -9.42 6.04
N VAL A 84 -7.10 -10.16 5.42
CA VAL A 84 -7.23 -10.63 4.04
C VAL A 84 -8.35 -11.65 3.90
N GLU A 85 -8.52 -12.56 4.85
CA GLU A 85 -9.61 -13.54 4.85
C GLU A 85 -10.98 -12.86 4.92
N LYS A 86 -11.16 -11.87 5.80
CA LYS A 86 -12.42 -11.11 5.93
C LYS A 86 -12.82 -10.37 4.64
N VAL A 87 -11.85 -9.94 3.83
CA VAL A 87 -12.10 -9.23 2.57
C VAL A 87 -12.19 -10.18 1.38
N SER A 88 -11.48 -11.32 1.38
CA SER A 88 -11.51 -12.30 0.28
C SER A 88 -12.88 -12.96 0.12
N PHE A 89 -13.74 -12.94 1.14
CA PHE A 89 -15.14 -13.36 0.99
C PHE A 89 -16.02 -12.37 0.20
N LEU A 90 -15.47 -11.23 -0.22
CA LEU A 90 -16.19 -10.15 -0.91
C LEU A 90 -15.83 -9.99 -2.39
N PHE A 91 -14.91 -10.79 -2.95
CA PHE A 91 -14.50 -10.77 -4.35
C PHE A 91 -14.35 -12.17 -4.94
#